data_AF-A0A2I0IV62-F1
#
_entry.id   AF-A0A2I0IV62-F1
#
_cell.length_a   1.000
_cell.length_b   1.000
_cell.length_c   1.000
_cell.angle_alpha   90.00
_cell.angle_beta   90.00
_cell.angle_gamma   90.00
#
_symmetry.space_group_name_H-M   'P 1'
#
loop_
_entity.id
_entity.type
_entity.pdbx_description
1 polymer ?
#
loop_
_entity_poly.entity_id
_entity_poly.type
_entity_poly.pdbx_seq_one_letter_code
_entity_poly.pdbx_strand_id
1 'polypeptide(L)'
;MRAVLIHSSSSSSSSSAISPQTPAPHHHLHRQSRPSKTSLPRQLPVPPPHPVSAAHPHPHSTFRWDNLSPPPLAPDLRSSADVASRIAGDGRLEELPAIMDGVIESGPEASRFLTALNMDMVEMGLCRGLREGKLWSFIEVLRRFEKLSVEPMKLVGKNVVSLVGRECRRLLECGDIRGLVQVMETLSGN
;
A
#
# COMPACT_ATOMS: atom_id res chain seq x y z
N MET A 1 35.65 -32.58 -42.88
CA MET A 1 34.50 -32.65 -43.81
C MET A 1 33.47 -33.61 -43.23
N ARG A 2 32.17 -33.42 -43.54
CA ARG A 2 30.96 -33.93 -42.86
C ARG A 2 30.53 -33.07 -41.66
N ALA A 3 29.25 -32.74 -41.48
CA ALA A 3 28.18 -32.41 -42.44
C ALA A 3 27.18 -31.50 -41.68
N VAL A 4 26.79 -30.36 -42.25
CA VAL A 4 25.83 -29.45 -41.60
C VAL A 4 24.42 -29.89 -42.00
N LEU A 5 23.59 -30.29 -41.04
CA LEU A 5 22.17 -30.56 -41.25
C LEU A 5 21.34 -29.34 -40.82
N ILE A 6 20.93 -28.54 -41.80
CA ILE A 6 19.98 -27.44 -41.63
C ILE A 6 18.57 -28.04 -41.71
N HIS A 7 17.82 -28.00 -40.60
CA HIS A 7 16.39 -28.28 -40.61
C HIS A 7 15.61 -26.97 -40.51
N SER A 8 15.34 -26.38 -41.67
CA SER A 8 14.31 -25.34 -41.81
C SER A 8 12.94 -26.01 -41.85
N SER A 9 11.98 -25.51 -41.09
CA SER A 9 10.57 -25.94 -41.19
C SER A 9 9.66 -24.76 -40.86
N SER A 10 9.17 -24.13 -41.93
CA SER A 10 8.08 -23.14 -41.91
C SER A 10 6.78 -23.81 -42.35
N SER A 11 5.65 -23.09 -42.16
CA SER A 11 4.25 -23.45 -42.45
C SER A 11 3.47 -23.94 -41.21
N SER A 12 2.20 -23.60 -41.02
CA SER A 12 1.38 -22.53 -41.62
C SER A 12 0.16 -22.26 -40.72
N SER A 13 -0.47 -21.10 -40.86
CA SER A 13 -1.62 -20.65 -40.08
C SER A 13 -2.85 -21.56 -40.18
N SER A 14 -3.63 -21.65 -39.09
CA SER A 14 -5.05 -21.99 -39.13
C SER A 14 -5.82 -21.17 -38.10
N SER A 15 -6.61 -20.21 -38.59
CA SER A 15 -7.57 -19.46 -37.78
C SER A 15 -8.85 -20.26 -37.57
N SER A 16 -9.54 -20.06 -36.44
CA SER A 16 -10.95 -20.41 -36.30
C SER A 16 -11.63 -19.42 -35.37
N ALA A 17 -12.37 -18.48 -35.96
CA ALA A 17 -13.23 -17.57 -35.24
C ALA A 17 -14.61 -18.21 -35.08
N ILE A 18 -15.20 -18.14 -33.88
CA ILE A 18 -16.60 -18.46 -33.65
C ILE A 18 -17.20 -17.34 -32.79
N SER A 19 -18.08 -16.55 -33.40
CA SER A 19 -18.96 -15.57 -32.76
C SER A 19 -20.42 -15.94 -33.10
N PRO A 20 -21.42 -15.15 -32.68
CA PRO A 20 -22.02 -15.18 -31.36
C PRO A 20 -23.47 -15.70 -31.43
N GLN A 21 -24.08 -16.13 -30.31
CA GLN A 21 -25.52 -16.39 -30.26
C GLN A 21 -26.18 -15.87 -28.98
N THR A 22 -26.91 -14.76 -29.14
CA THR A 22 -28.14 -14.45 -28.40
C THR A 22 -29.25 -14.25 -29.45
N PRO A 23 -30.47 -14.72 -29.16
CA PRO A 23 -31.59 -13.78 -29.10
C PRO A 23 -32.49 -13.98 -27.86
N ALA A 24 -33.31 -12.95 -27.58
CA ALA A 24 -34.28 -12.88 -26.48
C ALA A 24 -35.66 -13.42 -26.93
N PRO A 25 -36.83 -12.91 -26.48
CA PRO A 25 -37.27 -12.41 -25.16
C PRO A 25 -38.58 -13.10 -24.68
N HIS A 26 -38.94 -12.98 -23.39
CA HIS A 26 -40.34 -13.18 -22.97
C HIS A 26 -40.86 -12.08 -22.05
N HIS A 27 -41.73 -11.23 -22.60
CA HIS A 27 -42.53 -10.25 -21.87
C HIS A 27 -43.74 -10.94 -21.21
N HIS A 28 -43.92 -10.74 -19.90
CA HIS A 28 -45.25 -10.80 -19.28
C HIS A 28 -45.40 -9.70 -18.22
N LEU A 29 -45.57 -8.47 -18.70
CA LEU A 29 -46.38 -7.51 -17.97
C LEU A 29 -47.86 -7.95 -18.08
N HIS A 30 -48.58 -7.85 -16.96
CA HIS A 30 -49.94 -7.25 -16.86
C HIS A 30 -50.89 -8.03 -15.93
N ARG A 31 -51.08 -7.51 -14.71
CA ARG A 31 -52.43 -7.43 -14.11
C ARG A 31 -52.55 -6.25 -13.16
N GLN A 32 -53.46 -5.34 -13.47
CA GLN A 32 -53.75 -4.13 -12.68
C GLN A 32 -54.97 -4.34 -11.76
N SER A 33 -55.02 -3.57 -10.66
CA SER A 33 -56.25 -3.09 -9.99
C SER A 33 -57.12 -4.15 -9.24
N ARG A 34 -57.96 -3.85 -8.21
CA ARG A 34 -58.43 -2.59 -7.59
C ARG A 34 -58.89 -2.86 -6.09
N PRO A 35 -59.72 -2.08 -5.34
CA PRO A 35 -59.32 -1.56 -4.01
C PRO A 35 -60.31 -1.72 -2.80
N SER A 36 -59.96 -1.06 -1.68
CA SER A 36 -60.83 -0.59 -0.56
C SER A 36 -61.19 -1.63 0.54
N LYS A 37 -61.47 -1.29 1.82
CA LYS A 37 -61.85 -0.02 2.50
C LYS A 37 -61.22 0.12 3.91
N THR A 38 -60.88 1.37 4.31
CA THR A 38 -61.32 2.11 5.53
C THR A 38 -61.48 1.33 6.86
N SER A 39 -60.81 1.70 7.97
CA SER A 39 -61.07 2.94 8.75
C SER A 39 -60.00 3.32 9.81
N LEU A 40 -59.85 4.65 10.01
CA LEU A 40 -59.34 5.37 11.20
C LEU A 40 -60.55 6.21 11.75
N PRO A 41 -60.50 7.05 12.83
CA PRO A 41 -59.35 7.55 13.62
C PRO A 41 -59.54 7.74 15.16
N ARG A 42 -58.45 8.10 15.87
CA ARG A 42 -58.29 9.18 16.92
C ARG A 42 -56.96 8.98 17.68
N GLN A 43 -55.91 9.76 17.43
CA GLN A 43 -55.54 11.06 18.03
C GLN A 43 -55.05 11.03 19.51
N LEU A 44 -53.70 11.03 19.67
CA LEU A 44 -52.82 11.95 20.47
C LEU A 44 -52.85 11.90 22.03
N PRO A 45 -51.80 12.39 22.77
CA PRO A 45 -50.39 12.72 22.44
C PRO A 45 -49.30 12.14 23.41
N VAL A 46 -48.01 12.57 23.28
CA VAL A 46 -46.75 12.04 23.89
C VAL A 46 -45.93 13.19 24.54
N PRO A 47 -45.38 13.13 25.78
CA PRO A 47 -44.02 12.58 26.12
C PRO A 47 -43.88 12.11 27.63
N PRO A 48 -42.71 12.01 28.32
CA PRO A 48 -41.27 11.93 27.96
C PRO A 48 -40.49 10.70 28.60
N PRO A 49 -39.18 10.50 28.30
CA PRO A 49 -38.35 9.43 28.87
C PRO A 49 -37.47 9.85 30.07
N HIS A 50 -36.99 8.87 30.86
CA HIS A 50 -35.93 9.05 31.87
C HIS A 50 -34.78 8.03 31.70
N PRO A 51 -33.50 8.41 31.88
CA PRO A 51 -32.34 7.53 31.72
C PRO A 51 -31.68 7.10 33.05
N VAL A 52 -31.00 5.94 33.08
CA VAL A 52 -29.81 5.69 33.93
C VAL A 52 -28.98 4.50 33.42
N SER A 53 -27.67 4.57 33.63
CA SER A 53 -26.63 3.68 33.12
C SER A 53 -26.47 2.34 33.87
N ALA A 54 -25.92 1.34 33.17
CA ALA A 54 -24.99 0.35 33.74
C ALA A 54 -23.97 -0.08 32.67
N ALA A 55 -22.73 -0.37 33.06
CA ALA A 55 -21.57 -0.42 32.16
C ALA A 55 -21.15 -1.84 31.70
N HIS A 56 -20.58 -1.87 30.48
CA HIS A 56 -19.49 -2.67 29.87
C HIS A 56 -18.84 -3.88 30.61
N PRO A 57 -18.11 -4.80 29.92
CA PRO A 57 -17.64 -4.73 28.52
C PRO A 57 -17.87 -5.99 27.65
N HIS A 58 -17.68 -5.83 26.33
CA HIS A 58 -17.38 -6.92 25.38
C HIS A 58 -16.10 -6.57 24.60
N PRO A 59 -15.21 -7.54 24.31
CA PRO A 59 -13.90 -7.26 23.73
C PRO A 59 -13.97 -7.19 22.20
N HIS A 60 -13.86 -5.98 21.64
CA HIS A 60 -13.77 -5.78 20.19
C HIS A 60 -12.41 -5.24 19.79
N SER A 61 -11.54 -6.17 19.36
CA SER A 61 -10.37 -5.86 18.54
C SER A 61 -10.82 -5.04 17.33
N THR A 62 -10.48 -3.75 17.31
CA THR A 62 -10.84 -2.83 16.22
C THR A 62 -9.69 -1.88 15.95
N PHE A 63 -8.78 -2.29 15.06
CA PHE A 63 -7.79 -1.39 14.49
C PHE A 63 -8.50 -0.52 13.44
N ARG A 64 -8.74 0.76 13.76
CA ARG A 64 -9.37 1.75 12.86
C ARG A 64 -8.49 2.97 12.72
N TRP A 65 -8.18 3.31 11.47
CA TRP A 65 -7.52 4.57 11.07
C TRP A 65 -8.54 5.71 10.79
N ASP A 66 -9.77 5.58 11.28
CA ASP A 66 -10.88 6.49 11.00
C ASP A 66 -10.94 7.68 11.98
N ASN A 67 -9.85 8.44 12.11
CA ASN A 67 -9.83 9.69 12.88
C ASN A 67 -8.82 10.69 12.32
N LEU A 68 -9.19 11.34 11.21
CA LEU A 68 -8.51 12.53 10.67
C LEU A 68 -8.83 13.78 11.50
N SER A 69 -8.56 13.72 12.80
CA SER A 69 -8.28 14.92 13.61
C SER A 69 -6.80 15.29 13.42
N PRO A 70 -6.41 16.58 13.52
CA PRO A 70 -5.00 16.95 13.48
C PRO A 70 -4.23 16.16 14.56
N PRO A 71 -3.02 15.66 14.26
CA PRO A 71 -2.33 14.72 15.14
C PRO A 71 -2.14 15.33 16.54
N PRO A 72 -2.56 14.64 17.61
CA PRO A 72 -2.40 15.16 18.95
C PRO A 72 -0.91 15.23 19.29
N LEU A 73 -0.44 16.44 19.57
CA LEU A 73 0.82 16.78 20.24
C LEU A 73 1.98 15.82 19.92
N ALA A 74 2.72 16.12 18.85
CA ALA A 74 4.01 15.53 18.43
C ALA A 74 4.47 14.36 19.33
N PRO A 75 4.11 13.10 19.00
CA PRO A 75 4.44 11.96 19.83
C PRO A 75 5.93 11.96 20.13
N ASP A 76 6.29 11.76 21.41
CA ASP A 76 7.67 11.79 21.90
C ASP A 76 8.60 11.15 20.85
N LEU A 77 9.65 11.88 20.49
CA LEU A 77 10.49 11.55 19.34
C LEU A 77 11.01 10.12 19.39
N ARG A 78 11.26 9.63 20.61
CA ARG A 78 11.61 8.23 20.88
C ARG A 78 10.49 7.26 20.54
N SER A 79 9.26 7.53 20.96
CA SER A 79 8.05 6.78 20.56
C SER A 79 7.88 6.78 19.03
N SER A 80 8.12 7.93 18.37
CA SER A 80 8.08 8.02 16.91
C SER A 80 9.15 7.14 16.23
N ALA A 81 10.37 7.11 16.77
CA ALA A 81 11.45 6.25 16.29
C ALA A 81 11.19 4.75 16.58
N ASP A 82 10.64 4.41 17.74
CA ASP A 82 10.26 3.04 18.11
C ASP A 82 9.14 2.51 17.18
N VAL A 83 8.13 3.33 16.88
CA VAL A 83 7.05 2.98 15.94
C VAL A 83 7.59 2.86 14.51
N ALA A 84 8.41 3.80 14.05
CA ALA A 84 9.06 3.75 12.74
C ALA A 84 9.92 2.49 12.57
N SER A 85 10.73 2.15 13.59
CA SER A 85 11.57 0.94 13.60
C SER A 85 10.75 -0.34 13.47
N ARG A 86 9.62 -0.43 14.19
CA ARG A 86 8.70 -1.58 14.11
C ARG A 86 8.00 -1.70 12.76
N ILE A 87 7.48 -0.58 12.24
CA ILE A 87 6.85 -0.53 10.90
C ILE A 87 7.86 -0.94 9.81
N ALA A 88 9.10 -0.48 9.92
CA ALA A 88 10.18 -0.91 9.03
C ALA A 88 10.42 -2.43 9.14
N GLY A 89 10.66 -2.96 10.34
CA GLY A 89 10.88 -4.40 10.56
C GLY A 89 9.73 -5.30 10.08
N ASP A 90 8.49 -4.81 10.16
CA ASP A 90 7.29 -5.48 9.63
C ASP A 90 7.21 -5.45 8.08
N GLY A 91 8.13 -4.78 7.38
CA GLY A 91 8.15 -4.65 5.92
C GLY A 91 7.11 -3.67 5.36
N ARG A 92 6.52 -2.82 6.21
CA ARG A 92 5.44 -1.87 5.88
C ARG A 92 6.03 -0.54 5.40
N LEU A 93 6.88 -0.62 4.38
CA LEU A 93 7.65 0.52 3.85
C LEU A 93 6.76 1.66 3.35
N GLU A 94 5.56 1.36 2.90
CA GLU A 94 4.51 2.32 2.51
C GLU A 94 4.04 3.27 3.63
N GLU A 95 4.16 2.87 4.90
CA GLU A 95 3.72 3.69 6.06
C GLU A 95 4.85 4.52 6.68
N LEU A 96 6.10 4.08 6.50
CA LEU A 96 7.28 4.70 7.11
C LEU A 96 7.49 6.18 6.67
N PRO A 97 7.29 6.58 5.38
CA PRO A 97 7.42 7.97 4.95
C PRO A 97 6.54 8.95 5.71
N ALA A 98 5.32 8.57 6.11
CA ALA A 98 4.41 9.48 6.82
C ALA A 98 4.95 9.88 8.21
N ILE A 99 5.64 8.98 8.89
CA ILE A 99 6.29 9.27 10.18
C ILE A 99 7.54 10.10 9.96
N MET A 100 8.34 9.75 8.95
CA MET A 100 9.57 10.48 8.63
C MET A 100 9.28 11.91 8.16
N ASP A 101 8.25 12.13 7.34
CA ASP A 101 7.84 13.45 6.89
C ASP A 101 7.41 14.34 8.07
N GLY A 102 6.67 13.81 9.05
CA GLY A 102 6.35 14.55 10.29
C GLY A 102 7.58 14.92 11.14
N VAL A 103 8.63 14.08 11.13
CA VAL A 103 9.93 14.42 11.76
C VAL A 103 10.68 15.48 10.95
N ILE A 104 10.69 15.38 9.62
CA ILE A 104 11.33 16.37 8.73
C ILE A 104 10.69 17.75 8.90
N GLU A 105 9.36 17.82 8.96
CA GLU A 105 8.61 19.06 9.23
C GLU A 105 8.92 19.64 10.63
N SER A 106 9.24 18.80 11.61
CA SER A 106 9.62 19.23 12.96
C SER A 106 11.05 19.80 13.09
N GLY A 107 11.89 19.70 12.05
CA GLY A 107 13.19 20.37 11.95
C GLY A 107 14.29 19.80 12.87
N PRO A 108 14.68 20.49 13.98
CA PRO A 108 15.77 20.10 14.88
C PRO A 108 15.81 18.63 15.31
N GLU A 109 14.67 17.95 15.38
CA GLU A 109 14.57 16.62 15.95
C GLU A 109 15.02 15.48 14.99
N ALA A 110 15.28 15.77 13.71
CA ALA A 110 15.77 14.80 12.72
C ALA A 110 16.98 13.97 13.21
N SER A 111 18.00 14.62 13.78
CA SER A 111 19.22 13.96 14.28
C SER A 111 18.96 12.99 15.45
N ARG A 112 18.05 13.36 16.34
CA ARG A 112 17.69 12.59 17.54
C ARG A 112 16.76 11.43 17.19
N PHE A 113 15.89 11.60 16.19
CA PHE A 113 15.11 10.52 15.59
C PHE A 113 16.00 9.46 14.94
N LEU A 114 16.96 9.87 14.11
CA LEU A 114 17.92 8.95 13.49
C LEU A 114 18.76 8.17 14.52
N THR A 115 19.11 8.81 15.63
CA THR A 115 19.85 8.18 16.73
C THR A 115 18.99 7.17 17.52
N ALA A 116 17.67 7.37 17.54
CA ALA A 116 16.71 6.48 18.20
C ALA A 116 16.17 5.37 17.27
N LEU A 117 16.33 5.49 15.95
CA LEU A 117 15.93 4.46 14.99
C LEU A 117 16.79 3.21 15.14
N ASN A 118 16.15 2.04 15.20
CA ASN A 118 16.83 0.76 15.10
C ASN A 118 17.13 0.45 13.62
N MET A 119 18.35 0.76 13.18
CA MET A 119 18.79 0.57 11.80
C MET A 119 18.80 -0.91 11.36
N ASP A 120 18.96 -1.87 12.27
CA ASP A 120 18.87 -3.30 11.92
C ASP A 120 17.44 -3.69 11.50
N MET A 121 16.43 -3.12 12.19
CA MET A 121 15.03 -3.28 11.79
C MET A 121 14.72 -2.56 10.47
N VAL A 122 15.38 -1.42 10.21
CA VAL A 122 15.28 -0.73 8.91
C VAL A 122 15.88 -1.57 7.79
N GLU A 123 17.12 -2.07 7.90
CA GLU A 123 17.73 -2.91 6.85
C GLU A 123 16.91 -4.20 6.61
N MET A 124 16.44 -4.84 7.69
CA MET A 124 15.55 -6.01 7.60
C MET A 124 14.26 -5.67 6.84
N GLY A 125 13.66 -4.51 7.13
CA GLY A 125 12.49 -3.98 6.45
C GLY A 125 12.70 -3.70 4.96
N LEU A 126 13.80 -3.04 4.61
CA LEU A 126 14.19 -2.77 3.23
C LEU A 126 14.41 -4.08 2.46
N CYS A 127 15.11 -5.05 3.05
CA CYS A 127 15.28 -6.38 2.49
C CYS A 127 13.95 -7.11 2.28
N ARG A 128 13.02 -7.00 3.24
CA ARG A 128 11.70 -7.62 3.16
C ARG A 128 10.85 -6.98 2.07
N GLY A 129 10.74 -5.66 2.05
CA GLY A 129 9.96 -4.94 1.04
C GLY A 129 10.44 -5.21 -0.39
N LEU A 130 11.76 -5.27 -0.63
CA LEU A 130 12.31 -5.63 -1.93
C LEU A 130 11.98 -7.09 -2.32
N ARG A 131 11.98 -8.05 -1.38
CA ARG A 131 11.53 -9.43 -1.65
C ARG A 131 10.04 -9.53 -1.94
N GLU A 132 9.24 -8.62 -1.38
CA GLU A 132 7.80 -8.46 -1.63
C GLU A 132 7.51 -7.65 -2.91
N GLY A 133 8.53 -7.21 -3.66
CA GLY A 133 8.39 -6.43 -4.91
C GLY A 133 8.07 -4.94 -4.70
N LYS A 134 8.16 -4.44 -3.45
CA LYS A 134 7.85 -3.05 -3.06
C LYS A 134 8.98 -2.06 -3.39
N LEU A 135 9.52 -2.12 -4.60
CA LEU A 135 10.63 -1.27 -5.05
C LEU A 135 10.33 0.23 -4.89
N TRP A 136 9.13 0.66 -5.21
CA TRP A 136 8.76 2.07 -5.14
C TRP A 136 8.65 2.59 -3.70
N SER A 137 8.11 1.78 -2.77
CA SER A 137 8.10 2.11 -1.34
C SER A 137 9.54 2.18 -0.78
N PHE A 138 10.42 1.28 -1.21
CA PHE A 138 11.84 1.30 -0.87
C PHE A 138 12.52 2.61 -1.35
N ILE A 139 12.28 3.02 -2.59
CA ILE A 139 12.79 4.28 -3.16
C ILE A 139 12.28 5.50 -2.38
N GLU A 140 11.00 5.52 -2.01
CA GLU A 140 10.42 6.64 -1.28
C GLU A 140 10.97 6.75 0.15
N VAL A 141 11.25 5.62 0.82
CA VAL A 141 11.94 5.57 2.11
C VAL A 141 13.38 6.11 2.01
N LEU A 142 14.15 5.71 1.00
CA LEU A 142 15.51 6.22 0.81
C LEU A 142 15.54 7.75 0.66
N ARG A 143 14.59 8.33 -0.09
CA ARG A 143 14.44 9.79 -0.24
C ARG A 143 14.10 10.50 1.07
N ARG A 144 13.40 9.85 2.01
CA ARG A 144 13.14 10.43 3.34
C ARG A 144 14.39 10.40 4.21
N PHE A 145 15.19 9.35 4.11
CA PHE A 145 16.49 9.31 4.77
C PHE A 145 17.44 10.37 4.23
N GLU A 146 17.46 10.59 2.92
CA GLU A 146 18.21 11.68 2.28
C GLU A 146 17.79 13.07 2.79
N LYS A 147 16.47 13.34 2.88
CA LYS A 147 15.94 14.57 3.52
C LYS A 147 16.36 14.71 4.99
N LEU A 148 16.52 13.59 5.72
CA LEU A 148 17.08 13.55 7.07
C LEU A 148 18.63 13.64 7.09
N SER A 149 19.27 13.97 5.96
CA SER A 149 20.74 14.03 5.80
C SER A 149 21.48 12.69 5.95
N VAL A 150 20.78 11.57 5.71
CA VAL A 150 21.39 10.24 5.62
C VAL A 150 21.55 9.85 4.15
N GLU A 151 22.80 9.72 3.72
CA GLU A 151 23.16 9.22 2.38
C GLU A 151 22.51 7.85 2.12
N PRO A 152 21.68 7.70 1.06
CA PRO A 152 20.95 6.47 0.78
C PRO A 152 21.82 5.21 0.77
N MET A 153 23.02 5.27 0.18
CA MET A 153 23.95 4.14 0.14
C MET A 153 24.39 3.61 1.51
N LYS A 154 24.36 4.44 2.58
CA LYS A 154 24.69 3.98 3.93
C LYS A 154 23.65 3.02 4.52
N LEU A 155 22.44 2.99 3.97
CA LEU A 155 21.35 2.10 4.37
C LEU A 155 21.30 0.82 3.53
N VAL A 156 22.01 0.77 2.41
CA VAL A 156 21.98 -0.32 1.45
C VAL A 156 23.11 -1.31 1.78
N GLY A 157 22.88 -2.13 2.81
CA GLY A 157 23.75 -3.25 3.15
C GLY A 157 23.88 -4.27 2.01
N LYS A 158 24.86 -5.18 2.09
CA LYS A 158 25.17 -6.16 1.02
C LYS A 158 23.94 -6.96 0.54
N ASN A 159 23.05 -7.29 1.47
CA ASN A 159 21.79 -7.97 1.18
C ASN A 159 20.86 -7.11 0.33
N VAL A 160 20.68 -5.84 0.72
CA VAL A 160 19.86 -4.85 0.00
C VAL A 160 20.42 -4.64 -1.41
N VAL A 161 21.74 -4.47 -1.58
CA VAL A 161 22.38 -4.34 -2.92
C VAL A 161 21.99 -5.49 -3.84
N SER A 162 22.04 -6.74 -3.34
CA SER A 162 21.70 -7.93 -4.15
C SER A 162 20.24 -7.98 -4.59
N LEU A 163 19.33 -7.44 -3.77
CA LEU A 163 17.90 -7.37 -4.04
C LEU A 163 17.57 -6.22 -5.00
N VAL A 164 18.17 -5.05 -4.82
CA VAL A 164 18.03 -3.94 -5.77
C VAL A 164 18.59 -4.33 -7.14
N GLY A 165 19.74 -5.01 -7.21
CA GLY A 165 20.28 -5.53 -8.47
C GLY A 165 19.36 -6.51 -9.21
N ARG A 166 18.52 -7.26 -8.48
CA ARG A 166 17.45 -8.10 -9.06
C ARG A 166 16.32 -7.25 -9.64
N GLU A 167 15.86 -6.26 -8.90
CA GLU A 167 14.81 -5.35 -9.37
C GLU A 167 15.26 -4.50 -10.56
N CYS A 168 16.51 -4.00 -10.57
CA CYS A 168 17.09 -3.31 -11.71
C CYS A 168 17.15 -4.19 -12.96
N ARG A 169 17.46 -5.48 -12.81
CA ARG A 169 17.40 -6.45 -13.91
C ARG A 169 15.97 -6.64 -14.39
N ARG A 170 15.00 -6.81 -13.49
CA ARG A 170 13.57 -6.95 -13.82
C ARG A 170 13.06 -5.72 -14.59
N LEU A 171 13.42 -4.51 -14.16
CA LEU A 171 13.09 -3.26 -14.88
C LEU A 171 13.66 -3.25 -16.30
N LEU A 172 14.94 -3.64 -16.45
CA LEU A 172 15.60 -3.73 -17.76
C LEU A 172 14.92 -4.78 -18.68
N GLU A 173 14.59 -5.96 -18.14
CA GLU A 173 13.86 -7.03 -18.85
C GLU A 173 12.44 -6.61 -19.26
N CYS A 174 11.79 -5.76 -18.46
CA CYS A 174 10.50 -5.13 -18.79
C CYS A 174 10.62 -3.91 -19.73
N GLY A 175 11.83 -3.45 -20.07
CA GLY A 175 12.07 -2.24 -20.86
C GLY A 175 11.82 -0.91 -20.11
N ASP A 176 11.62 -0.94 -18.78
CA ASP A 176 11.42 0.25 -17.95
C ASP A 176 12.75 0.93 -17.61
N ILE A 177 13.36 1.54 -18.62
CA ILE A 177 14.60 2.32 -18.49
C ILE A 177 14.39 3.54 -17.58
N ARG A 178 13.18 4.14 -17.57
CA ARG A 178 12.87 5.31 -16.75
C ARG A 178 12.89 4.94 -15.26
N GLY A 179 12.29 3.83 -14.91
CA GLY A 179 12.34 3.31 -13.54
C GLY A 179 13.74 2.90 -13.12
N LEU A 180 14.53 2.29 -14.03
CA LEU A 180 15.93 1.95 -13.75
C LEU A 180 16.77 3.20 -13.45
N VAL A 181 16.62 4.27 -14.22
CA VAL A 181 17.29 5.56 -13.98
C VAL A 181 16.87 6.13 -12.62
N GLN A 182 15.56 6.17 -12.31
CA GLN A 182 15.06 6.68 -11.05
C GLN A 182 15.61 5.93 -9.81
N VAL A 183 15.82 4.61 -9.94
CA VAL A 183 16.49 3.81 -8.89
C VAL A 183 17.94 4.24 -8.71
N MET A 184 18.69 4.39 -9.81
CA MET A 184 20.10 4.79 -9.76
C MET A 184 20.29 6.22 -9.23
N GLU A 185 19.46 7.17 -9.65
CA GLU A 185 19.44 8.54 -9.13
C GLU A 185 19.23 8.55 -7.61
N THR A 186 18.19 7.86 -7.13
CA THR A 186 17.88 7.78 -5.69
C THR A 186 18.99 7.10 -4.88
N LEU A 187 19.69 6.11 -5.45
CA LEU A 187 20.85 5.51 -4.80
C LEU A 187 22.06 6.46 -4.77
N SER A 188 22.26 7.26 -5.82
CA SER A 188 23.40 8.19 -5.90
C SER A 188 23.31 9.38 -4.93
N GLY A 189 22.12 9.71 -4.43
CA GLY A 189 21.91 10.80 -3.48
C GLY A 189 22.04 12.19 -4.13
N ASN A 190 21.19 12.45 -5.14
CA ASN A 190 21.30 13.55 -6.10
C ASN A 190 19.94 14.21 -6.37
#